data_AF-A0A538GTE4-F1
#
_entry.id   AF-A0A538GTE4-F1
#
_cell.length_a   1.000
_cell.length_b   1.000
_cell.length_c   1.000
_cell.angle_alpha   90.00
_cell.angle_beta   90.00
_cell.angle_gamma   90.00
#
_symmetry.space_group_name_H-M   'P 1'
#
loop_
_entity.id
_entity.type
_entity.pdbx_description
1 polymer ?
#
loop_
_entity_poly.entity_id
_entity_poly.type
_entity_poly.pdbx_seq_one_letter_code
_entity_poly.pdbx_strand_id
1 'polypeptide(L)'
;MASLKDVEQVADDLTKLVDDLRKELRDSASFERLVQIADQISEHADEAAGTFSTVNDALMSRLNELKGGAGAGSGRSTSSSRAKARS
;
A
#
# COMPACT_ATOMS: atom_id res chain seq x y z
N MET A 1 -7.22 -6.72 -2.60
CA MET A 1 -6.59 -5.45 -2.17
C MET A 1 -5.25 -5.83 -1.63
N ALA A 2 -4.17 -5.23 -2.14
CA ALA A 2 -2.84 -5.41 -1.58
C ALA A 2 -2.91 -5.13 -0.06
N SER A 3 -2.51 -6.11 0.73
CA SER A 3 -2.54 -6.10 2.18
C SER A 3 -1.12 -5.99 2.73
N LEU A 4 -0.98 -5.63 4.01
CA LEU A 4 0.34 -5.62 4.69
C LEU A 4 1.04 -6.99 4.63
N LYS A 5 0.29 -8.09 4.48
CA LYS A 5 0.87 -9.44 4.29
C LYS A 5 1.49 -9.61 2.91
N ASP A 6 0.91 -9.02 1.88
CA ASP A 6 1.46 -9.09 0.52
C ASP A 6 2.78 -8.32 0.47
N VAL A 7 2.86 -7.20 1.20
CA VAL A 7 4.10 -6.44 1.40
C VAL A 7 5.16 -7.25 2.16
N GLU A 8 4.77 -7.93 3.24
CA GLU A 8 5.67 -8.79 4.03
C GLU A 8 6.24 -9.93 3.17
N GLN A 9 5.40 -10.56 2.37
CA GLN A 9 5.81 -11.63 1.47
C GLN A 9 6.83 -11.17 0.41
N VAL A 10 6.61 -10.00 -0.20
CA VAL A 10 7.55 -9.44 -1.18
C VAL A 10 8.90 -9.08 -0.52
N ALA A 11 8.88 -8.57 0.71
CA ALA A 11 10.11 -8.28 1.46
C ALA A 11 10.90 -9.56 1.80
N ASP A 12 10.20 -10.64 2.17
CA ASP A 12 10.80 -11.95 2.41
C ASP A 12 11.44 -12.53 1.15
N ASP A 13 10.78 -12.39 0.00
CA ASP A 13 11.27 -12.92 -1.28
C ASP A 13 12.50 -12.13 -1.78
N LEU A 14 12.52 -10.81 -1.62
CA LEU A 14 13.71 -9.99 -1.85
C LEU A 14 14.88 -10.40 -0.96
N THR A 15 14.62 -10.71 0.32
CA THR A 15 15.65 -11.17 1.26
C THR A 15 16.27 -12.49 0.80
N LYS A 16 15.44 -13.45 0.38
CA LYS A 16 15.91 -14.74 -0.14
C LYS A 16 16.78 -14.56 -1.40
N LEU A 17 16.34 -13.73 -2.35
CA LEU A 17 17.09 -13.47 -3.59
C LEU A 17 18.47 -12.85 -3.31
N VAL A 18 18.55 -11.89 -2.38
CA VAL A 18 19.83 -11.30 -1.97
C VAL A 18 20.72 -12.33 -1.29
N ASP A 19 20.17 -13.21 -0.45
CA ASP A 19 20.95 -14.29 0.17
C ASP A 19 21.47 -15.28 -0.86
N ASP A 20 20.66 -15.62 -1.88
CA ASP A 20 21.08 -16.51 -2.96
C ASP A 20 22.15 -15.86 -3.85
N LEU A 21 22.07 -14.55 -4.10
CA LEU A 21 23.14 -13.79 -4.76
C LEU A 21 24.45 -13.89 -3.97
N ARG A 22 24.39 -13.72 -2.64
CA ARG A 22 25.56 -13.79 -1.76
C ARG A 22 26.17 -15.20 -1.70
N LYS A 23 25.35 -16.25 -1.73
CA LYS A 23 25.81 -17.64 -1.81
C LYS A 23 26.49 -17.92 -3.15
N GLU A 24 25.88 -17.50 -4.26
CA GLU A 24 26.45 -17.70 -5.61
C GLU A 24 27.81 -17.00 -5.75
N LEU A 25 27.96 -15.79 -5.21
CA LEU A 25 29.23 -15.07 -5.17
C LEU A 25 30.33 -15.79 -4.36
N ARG A 26 29.95 -16.61 -3.37
CA ARG A 26 30.89 -17.35 -2.52
C ARG A 26 31.28 -18.72 -3.07
N ASP A 27 30.31 -19.46 -3.60
CA ASP A 27 30.47 -20.89 -3.83
C ASP A 27 30.92 -21.21 -5.26
N SER A 28 30.44 -20.44 -6.25
CA SER A 28 30.83 -20.60 -7.66
C SER A 28 30.23 -19.46 -8.46
N ALA A 29 31.04 -18.49 -8.87
CA ALA A 29 30.57 -17.32 -9.59
C ALA A 29 30.22 -17.65 -11.05
N SER A 30 29.07 -18.28 -11.29
CA SER A 30 28.47 -18.26 -12.61
C SER A 30 27.94 -16.85 -12.86
N PHE A 31 28.62 -16.06 -13.69
CA PHE A 31 28.20 -14.70 -14.02
C PHE A 31 26.78 -14.67 -14.60
N GLU A 32 26.41 -15.69 -15.37
CA GLU A 32 25.05 -15.85 -15.91
C GLU A 32 24.01 -16.00 -14.79
N ARG A 33 24.32 -16.77 -13.74
CA ARG A 33 23.43 -16.94 -12.59
C ARG A 33 23.32 -15.69 -11.74
N LEU A 34 24.42 -14.94 -11.59
CA LEU A 34 24.42 -13.65 -10.92
C LEU A 34 23.53 -12.63 -11.64
N VAL A 35 23.57 -12.59 -12.97
CA VAL A 35 22.71 -11.72 -13.79
C VAL A 35 21.23 -12.12 -13.61
N GLN A 36 20.91 -13.42 -13.68
CA GLN A 36 19.53 -13.90 -13.47
C GLN A 36 18.99 -13.51 -12.08
N ILE A 37 19.79 -13.65 -11.02
CA ILE A 37 19.36 -13.27 -9.67
C ILE A 37 19.17 -11.75 -9.58
N ALA A 38 20.03 -10.95 -10.20
CA ALA A 38 19.89 -9.49 -10.22
C ALA A 38 18.63 -9.03 -10.98
N ASP A 39 18.29 -9.69 -12.09
CA ASP A 39 17.05 -9.43 -12.82
C ASP A 39 15.83 -9.75 -11.95
N GLN A 40 15.83 -10.89 -11.25
CA GLN A 40 14.76 -11.27 -10.32
C GLN A 40 14.61 -10.29 -9.17
N ILE A 41 15.70 -9.81 -8.58
CA ILE A 41 15.67 -8.77 -7.53
C ILE A 41 15.01 -7.50 -8.06
N SER A 42 15.32 -7.09 -9.28
CA SER A 42 14.78 -5.86 -9.88
C SER A 42 13.26 -5.97 -10.08
N GLU A 43 12.79 -7.10 -10.62
CA GLU A 43 11.36 -7.36 -10.81
C GLU A 43 10.58 -7.36 -9.48
N HIS A 44 11.12 -8.04 -8.46
CA HIS A 44 10.47 -8.10 -7.15
C HIS A 44 10.52 -6.75 -6.42
N ALA A 45 11.55 -5.93 -6.64
CA ALA A 45 11.64 -4.59 -6.07
C ALA A 45 10.60 -3.64 -6.68
N ASP A 46 10.37 -3.74 -8.00
CA ASP A 46 9.32 -2.97 -8.68
C ASP A 46 7.92 -3.39 -8.21
N GLU A 47 7.68 -4.70 -8.05
CA GLU A 47 6.43 -5.23 -7.48
C GLU A 47 6.21 -4.74 -6.04
N ALA A 48 7.27 -4.73 -5.22
CA ALA A 48 7.24 -4.18 -3.86
C ALA A 48 6.79 -2.73 -3.89
N ALA A 49 7.44 -1.90 -4.71
CA ALA A 49 7.16 -0.47 -4.82
C ALA A 49 5.69 -0.21 -5.24
N GLY A 50 5.18 -0.97 -6.21
CA GLY A 50 3.78 -0.89 -6.63
C GLY A 50 2.80 -1.25 -5.51
N THR A 51 3.10 -2.31 -4.77
CA THR A 51 2.30 -2.77 -3.63
C THR A 51 2.30 -1.73 -2.50
N PHE A 52 3.47 -1.18 -2.15
CA PHE A 52 3.60 -0.11 -1.15
C PHE A 52 2.83 1.15 -1.54
N SER A 53 2.91 1.58 -2.81
CA SER A 53 2.14 2.73 -3.30
C SER A 53 0.64 2.50 -3.17
N THR A 54 0.16 1.33 -3.58
CA THR A 54 -1.27 0.96 -3.51
C THR A 54 -1.76 0.93 -2.05
N VAL A 55 -0.98 0.36 -1.14
CA VAL A 55 -1.30 0.33 0.29
C VAL A 55 -1.31 1.74 0.89
N ASN A 56 -0.33 2.58 0.54
CA ASN A 56 -0.27 3.97 0.98
C ASN A 56 -1.50 4.76 0.51
N ASP A 57 -1.89 4.62 -0.76
CA ASP A 57 -3.06 5.32 -1.31
C ASP A 57 -4.36 4.88 -0.64
N ALA A 58 -4.51 3.59 -0.34
CA ALA A 58 -5.65 3.06 0.40
C ALA A 58 -5.71 3.61 1.85
N LEU A 59 -4.56 3.67 2.54
CA LEU A 59 -4.45 4.22 3.89
C LEU A 59 -4.78 5.71 3.91
N MET A 60 -4.23 6.49 2.98
CA MET A 60 -4.46 7.93 2.87
C MET A 60 -5.90 8.25 2.50
N SER A 61 -6.52 7.45 1.62
CA SER A 61 -7.94 7.57 1.29
C SER A 61 -8.81 7.36 2.53
N ARG A 62 -8.57 6.29 3.30
CA ARG A 62 -9.30 6.02 4.55
C ARG A 62 -9.06 7.10 5.61
N LEU A 63 -7.85 7.63 5.72
CA LEU A 63 -7.53 8.73 6.62
C LEU A 63 -8.30 10.01 6.23
N ASN A 64 -8.39 10.33 4.95
CA ASN A 64 -9.13 11.48 4.45
C ASN A 64 -10.64 11.33 4.66
N GLU A 65 -11.19 10.12 4.46
CA GLU A 65 -12.59 9.83 4.78
C GLU A 65 -12.89 10.02 6.28
N LEU A 66 -12.02 9.52 7.16
CA LEU A 66 -12.14 9.69 8.61
C LEU A 66 -12.01 11.17 9.01
N LYS A 67 -11.08 11.90 8.41
CA LYS A 67 -10.86 13.33 8.66
C LYS A 67 -12.03 14.20 8.14
N GLY A 68 -12.61 13.84 6.99
CA GLY A 68 -13.79 14.49 6.43
C GLY A 68 -15.09 14.15 7.17
N GLY A 69 -15.17 12.95 7.75
CA GLY A 69 -16.31 12.49 8.56
C GLY A 69 -16.44 13.18 9.92
N ALA A 70 -15.36 13.73 10.47
CA ALA A 70 -15.37 14.48 11.72
C ALA A 70 -16.06 15.86 11.63
N GLY A 71 -16.42 16.32 10.42
CA GLY A 71 -17.02 17.64 10.18
C GLY A 71 -18.54 17.67 9.94
N ALA A 72 -19.23 16.53 9.82
CA ALA A 72 -20.64 16.49 9.41
C ALA A 72 -21.63 16.21 10.58
N GLY A 73 -21.20 16.44 11.81
CA GLY A 73 -21.97 16.17 13.02
C GLY A 73 -22.10 17.36 13.96
N SER A 74 -22.52 18.54 13.48
CA SER A 74 -23.06 19.58 14.37
C SER A 74 -23.93 20.59 13.62
N GLY A 75 -25.24 20.48 13.86
CA GLY A 75 -26.13 21.64 13.95
C GLY A 75 -26.89 22.06 12.70
N ARG A 76 -28.08 21.47 12.48
CA ARG A 76 -29.34 22.25 12.46
C ARG A 76 -30.58 21.34 12.51
N SER A 77 -30.83 20.75 13.67
CA SER A 77 -32.20 20.41 14.06
C SER A 77 -32.93 21.70 14.46
N THR A 78 -34.21 21.78 14.13
CA THR A 78 -35.23 22.71 14.67
C THR A 78 -35.32 24.12 14.07
N SER A 79 -36.37 24.36 13.28
CA SER A 79 -37.42 25.33 13.66
C SER A 79 -38.64 25.28 12.74
N SER A 80 -39.74 24.81 13.32
CA SER A 80 -41.10 25.33 13.16
C SER A 80 -41.83 25.10 11.84
N SER A 81 -42.62 24.02 11.85
CA SER A 81 -44.01 24.04 11.38
C SER A 81 -44.73 25.36 11.75
N ARG A 82 -45.73 25.76 10.95
CA ARG A 82 -46.82 26.72 11.26
C ARG A 82 -46.65 28.18 10.79
N ALA A 83 -47.05 28.43 9.55
CA ALA A 83 -47.84 29.62 9.19
C ALA A 83 -48.81 29.26 8.05
N LYS A 84 -49.92 28.65 8.47
CA LYS A 84 -51.17 28.49 7.74
C LYS A 84 -51.80 29.86 7.56
N ALA A 85 -52.14 30.18 6.31
CA ALA A 85 -53.24 31.04 5.88
C ALA A 85 -53.21 32.55 6.26
N ARG A 86 -53.94 33.32 5.45
CA ARG A 86 -54.39 34.73 5.62
C ARG A 86 -53.36 35.74 5.08
N SER A 87 -53.67 36.66 4.16
CA SER A 87 -54.93 37.15 3.57
C SER A 87 -54.61 37.78 2.21
#